data_AF-A0A453NA84-F1
#
_entry.id   AF-A0A453NA84-F1
#
_cell.length_a   1.000
_cell.length_b   1.000
_cell.length_c   1.000
_cell.angle_alpha   90.00
_cell.angle_beta   90.00
_cell.angle_gamma   90.00
#
_symmetry.space_group_name_H-M   'P 1'
#
loop_
_entity.id
_entity.type
_entity.pdbx_description
1 polymer ?
#
loop_
_entity_poly.entity_id
_entity_poly.type
_entity_poly.pdbx_seq_one_letter_code
_entity_poly.pdbx_strand_id
1 'polypeptide(L)'
;YHQTAVVPREAILRTEVEWLHSIKADLVVSDVVPVACRAAADAGIRSVCVTNFSWDFIYAEYVVAAGNHHRSIVWQIAEDYSHCEFLLRLPGYCPMPAFRDVIDVPLVVRRLHKSRSEVRKELGIAEDVKVVIFNFGGQPAGWKLKKEWLPDGWLCLVCGASDTQELPPNYVKLAKDAYTPDLMAASDCMLGKIGYGTVSEALAYKLPFVFVRRDYFNEEPFLRNMLEHYQCGIEMIRRDL
;
A
#
# COMPACT_ATOMS: atom_id res chain seq x y z
N TYR A 1 -9.79 5.92 14.30
CA TYR A 1 -9.31 7.30 14.18
C TYR A 1 -9.84 8.21 15.29
N HIS A 2 -11.16 8.43 15.41
CA HIS A 2 -11.70 9.35 16.44
C HIS A 2 -11.21 9.06 17.87
N GLN A 3 -11.38 7.83 18.35
CA GLN A 3 -10.96 7.44 19.72
C GLN A 3 -9.44 7.46 19.92
N THR A 4 -8.67 7.25 18.86
CA THR A 4 -7.22 7.02 18.94
C THR A 4 -6.40 8.28 18.66
N ALA A 5 -6.94 9.25 17.91
CA ALA A 5 -6.21 10.41 17.44
C ALA A 5 -6.94 11.74 17.65
N VAL A 6 -8.27 11.76 17.73
CA VAL A 6 -9.06 12.99 17.94
C VAL A 6 -9.30 13.24 19.43
N VAL A 7 -9.79 12.23 20.17
CA VAL A 7 -10.05 12.33 21.61
C VAL A 7 -8.77 12.63 22.42
N PRO A 8 -7.66 11.87 22.27
CA PRO A 8 -6.43 12.11 23.02
C PRO A 8 -5.51 13.14 22.36
N ARG A 9 -5.99 13.93 21.40
CA ARG A 9 -5.14 14.73 20.50
C ARG A 9 -4.16 15.66 21.22
N GLU A 10 -4.64 16.43 22.20
CA GLU A 10 -3.79 17.37 22.95
C GLU A 10 -2.67 16.64 23.69
N ALA A 11 -2.97 15.46 24.25
CA ALA A 11 -1.97 14.66 24.94
C ALA A 11 -0.94 14.09 23.96
N ILE A 12 -1.37 13.65 22.76
CA ILE A 12 -0.47 13.20 21.69
C ILE A 12 0.45 14.35 21.28
N LEU A 13 -0.09 15.51 20.91
CA LEU A 13 0.71 16.65 20.46
C LEU A 13 1.75 17.06 21.50
N ARG A 14 1.36 17.21 22.78
CA ARG A 14 2.31 17.54 23.84
C ARG A 14 3.44 16.50 23.95
N THR A 15 3.09 15.22 23.93
CA THR A 15 4.07 14.12 24.04
C THR A 15 5.02 14.11 22.85
N GLU A 16 4.50 14.26 21.63
CA GLU A 16 5.32 14.27 20.41
C GLU A 16 6.23 15.50 20.34
N VAL A 17 5.75 16.69 20.74
CA VAL A 17 6.57 17.92 20.81
C VAL A 17 7.71 17.78 21.82
N GLU A 18 7.41 17.28 23.03
CA GLU A 18 8.42 17.00 24.05
C GLU A 18 9.46 15.99 23.53
N TRP A 19 9.02 14.95 22.85
CA TRP A 19 9.90 13.94 22.26
C TRP A 19 10.78 14.54 21.16
N LEU A 20 10.22 15.29 20.21
CA LEU A 20 10.96 15.95 19.12
C LEU A 20 12.08 16.86 19.65
N HIS A 21 11.82 17.63 20.71
CA HIS A 21 12.84 18.43 21.37
C HIS A 21 13.89 17.57 22.09
N SER A 22 13.47 16.49 22.75
CA SER A 22 14.39 15.60 23.49
C SER A 22 15.45 14.96 22.59
N ILE A 23 15.06 14.59 21.36
CA ILE A 23 15.96 14.00 20.37
C ILE A 23 16.68 15.04 19.52
N LYS A 24 16.38 16.34 19.73
CA LYS A 24 16.90 17.47 18.95
C LYS A 24 16.65 17.27 17.45
N ALA A 25 15.42 16.93 17.08
CA ALA A 25 15.07 16.70 15.68
C ALA A 25 15.18 18.00 14.87
N ASP A 26 15.83 17.92 13.70
CA ASP A 26 15.92 19.04 12.74
C ASP A 26 14.83 18.98 11.64
N LEU A 27 14.27 17.80 11.40
CA LEU A 27 13.27 17.54 10.37
C LEU A 27 12.39 16.35 10.75
N VAL A 28 11.09 16.48 10.53
CA VAL A 28 10.12 15.37 10.62
C VAL A 28 9.79 14.87 9.22
N VAL A 29 10.00 13.58 8.95
CA VAL A 29 9.56 12.94 7.70
C VAL A 29 8.43 11.98 8.03
N SER A 30 7.28 12.15 7.38
CA SER A 30 6.07 11.41 7.71
C SER A 30 5.49 10.67 6.50
N ASP A 31 5.13 9.41 6.71
CA ASP A 31 4.23 8.65 5.82
C ASP A 31 2.79 9.13 6.03
N VAL A 32 2.59 10.42 5.70
CA VAL A 32 1.32 11.15 5.75
C VAL A 32 0.54 10.98 7.06
N VAL A 33 1.21 10.91 8.21
CA VAL A 33 0.55 10.95 9.52
C VAL A 33 0.22 12.42 9.85
N PRO A 34 -1.06 12.84 9.91
CA PRO A 34 -1.42 14.27 10.00
C PRO A 34 -0.85 14.92 11.26
N VAL A 35 -1.06 14.29 12.43
CA VAL A 35 -0.63 14.83 13.72
C VAL A 35 0.88 15.08 13.80
N ALA A 36 1.68 14.37 13.00
CA ALA A 36 3.13 14.58 12.94
C ALA A 36 3.50 15.94 12.32
N CYS A 37 2.76 16.39 11.29
CA CYS A 37 2.96 17.71 10.68
C CYS A 37 2.64 18.82 11.68
N ARG A 38 1.55 18.63 12.45
CA ARG A 38 1.17 19.58 13.49
C ARG A 38 2.15 19.59 14.66
N ALA A 39 2.56 18.43 15.16
CA ALA A 39 3.55 18.33 16.24
C ALA A 39 4.89 18.99 15.85
N ALA A 40 5.33 18.78 14.60
CA ALA A 40 6.53 19.45 14.09
C ALA A 40 6.38 20.97 14.10
N ALA A 41 5.25 21.49 13.63
CA ALA A 41 4.97 22.93 13.64
C ALA A 41 4.91 23.51 15.05
N ASP A 42 4.24 22.82 15.99
CA ASP A 42 4.16 23.23 17.40
C ASP A 42 5.56 23.21 18.06
N ALA A 43 6.45 22.31 17.64
CA ALA A 43 7.86 22.26 18.06
C ALA A 43 8.78 23.26 17.30
N GLY A 44 8.26 24.01 16.32
CA GLY A 44 9.07 24.91 15.48
C GLY A 44 10.03 24.19 14.52
N ILE A 45 9.73 22.94 14.16
CA ILE A 45 10.53 22.07 13.28
C ILE A 45 9.83 21.91 11.93
N ARG A 46 10.63 21.80 10.86
CA ARG A 46 10.11 21.57 9.50
C ARG A 46 9.58 20.13 9.38
N SER A 47 8.55 19.93 8.56
CA SER A 47 8.05 18.59 8.26
C SER A 47 7.86 18.36 6.77
N VAL A 48 8.11 17.14 6.32
CA VAL A 48 7.94 16.70 4.92
C VAL A 48 7.11 15.42 4.91
N CYS A 49 6.14 15.35 4.01
CA CYS A 49 5.37 14.14 3.78
C CYS A 49 5.87 13.41 2.53
N VAL A 50 5.77 12.07 2.54
CA VAL A 50 6.05 11.22 1.38
C VAL A 50 4.86 10.31 1.17
N THR A 51 4.10 10.48 0.08
CA THR A 51 2.88 9.68 -0.15
C THR A 51 2.33 9.85 -1.57
N ASN A 52 1.43 8.96 -1.97
CA ASN A 52 0.55 9.12 -3.14
C ASN A 52 -0.90 9.50 -2.76
N PHE A 53 -1.28 9.51 -1.49
CA PHE A 53 -2.62 9.91 -1.05
C PHE A 53 -2.59 10.64 0.30
N SER A 54 -3.66 11.35 0.62
CA SER A 54 -3.83 12.00 1.93
C SER A 54 -5.08 11.51 2.65
N TRP A 55 -5.02 11.43 3.98
CA TRP A 55 -6.15 10.90 4.76
C TRP A 55 -7.41 11.79 4.71
N ASP A 56 -7.30 13.10 4.46
CA ASP A 56 -8.45 13.97 4.21
C ASP A 56 -9.18 13.56 2.92
N PHE A 57 -8.43 13.20 1.87
CA PHE A 57 -9.00 12.67 0.62
C PHE A 57 -9.65 11.30 0.82
N ILE A 58 -8.98 10.38 1.53
CA ILE A 58 -9.54 9.04 1.81
C ILE A 58 -10.82 9.15 2.65
N TYR A 59 -10.81 9.98 3.71
CA TYR A 59 -11.96 10.09 4.61
C TYR A 59 -13.10 10.96 4.08
N ALA A 60 -12.88 11.80 3.07
CA ALA A 60 -13.92 12.65 2.51
C ALA A 60 -15.18 11.88 2.09
N GLU A 61 -15.03 10.76 1.37
CA GLU A 61 -16.17 9.93 0.92
C GLU A 61 -16.91 9.26 2.08
N TYR A 62 -16.18 8.79 3.10
CA TYR A 62 -16.79 8.18 4.28
C TYR A 62 -17.61 9.19 5.08
N VAL A 63 -17.18 10.45 5.15
CA VAL A 63 -17.95 11.51 5.83
C VAL A 63 -19.22 11.87 5.07
N VAL A 64 -19.19 11.85 3.73
CA VAL A 64 -20.41 12.02 2.91
C VAL A 64 -21.40 10.89 3.22
N ALA A 65 -20.93 9.65 3.37
CA ALA A 65 -21.78 8.50 3.67
C ALA A 65 -22.29 8.45 5.13
N ALA A 66 -21.46 8.86 6.11
CA ALA A 66 -21.75 8.75 7.55
C ALA A 66 -22.46 9.97 8.17
N GLY A 67 -22.60 11.07 7.42
CA GLY A 67 -23.26 12.30 7.86
C GLY A 67 -22.32 13.37 8.44
N ASN A 68 -22.82 14.60 8.55
CA ASN A 68 -22.02 15.83 8.77
C ASN A 68 -21.21 15.87 10.07
N HIS A 69 -21.47 15.00 11.05
CA HIS A 69 -20.82 14.99 12.36
C HIS A 69 -19.31 14.71 12.30
N HIS A 70 -18.81 14.16 11.19
CA HIS A 70 -17.38 13.82 11.02
C HIS A 70 -16.62 14.80 10.12
N ARG A 71 -17.28 15.85 9.59
CA ARG A 71 -16.61 16.84 8.73
C ARG A 71 -15.41 17.46 9.42
N SER A 72 -15.56 17.89 10.68
CA SER A 72 -14.49 18.54 11.45
C SER A 72 -13.19 17.73 11.50
N ILE A 73 -13.27 16.39 11.46
CA ILE A 73 -12.10 15.50 11.45
C ILE A 73 -11.32 15.64 10.14
N VAL A 74 -12.01 15.69 9.00
CA VAL A 74 -11.39 15.86 7.68
C VAL A 74 -10.73 17.24 7.57
N TRP A 75 -11.42 18.29 8.04
CA TRP A 75 -10.86 19.64 8.10
C TRP A 75 -9.60 19.71 8.97
N GLN A 76 -9.62 19.06 10.14
CA GLN A 76 -8.46 19.00 11.03
C GLN A 76 -7.28 18.26 10.39
N ILE A 77 -7.54 17.16 9.67
CA ILE A 77 -6.48 16.45 8.93
C ILE A 77 -5.87 17.33 7.84
N ALA A 78 -6.71 18.05 7.08
CA ALA A 78 -6.24 18.97 6.05
C ALA A 78 -5.46 20.16 6.66
N GLU A 79 -5.91 20.71 7.79
CA GLU A 79 -5.19 21.75 8.53
C GLU A 79 -3.82 21.25 8.96
N ASP A 80 -3.74 20.04 9.52
CA ASP A 80 -2.49 19.42 9.94
C ASP A 80 -1.50 19.27 8.78
N TYR A 81 -1.94 18.76 7.63
CA TYR A 81 -1.08 18.68 6.45
C TYR A 81 -0.66 20.05 5.90
N SER A 82 -1.44 21.11 6.13
CA SER A 82 -1.09 22.45 5.69
C SER A 82 0.14 23.05 6.41
N HIS A 83 0.55 22.43 7.52
CA HIS A 83 1.79 22.72 8.22
C HIS A 83 3.01 21.95 7.66
N CYS A 84 2.77 20.99 6.77
CA CYS A 84 3.84 20.33 6.02
C CYS A 84 4.52 21.36 5.12
N GLU A 85 5.84 21.36 5.11
CA GLU A 85 6.60 22.29 4.30
C GLU A 85 6.47 21.96 2.81
N PHE A 86 6.68 20.69 2.45
CA PHE A 86 6.39 20.20 1.10
C PHE A 86 6.11 18.70 1.11
N LEU A 87 5.37 18.27 0.10
CA LEU A 87 5.08 16.88 -0.19
C LEU A 87 6.07 16.34 -1.23
N LEU A 88 6.75 15.23 -0.91
CA LEU A 88 7.36 14.35 -1.91
C LEU A 88 6.28 13.42 -2.46
N ARG A 89 5.71 13.79 -3.60
CA ARG A 89 4.53 13.12 -4.17
C ARG A 89 4.93 11.94 -5.03
N LEU A 90 4.47 10.76 -4.63
CA LEU A 90 4.73 9.50 -5.31
C LEU A 90 3.79 9.33 -6.53
N PRO A 91 4.21 8.59 -7.58
CA PRO A 91 3.34 8.30 -8.74
C PRO A 91 2.02 7.61 -8.37
N GLY A 92 1.00 7.75 -9.21
CA GLY A 92 -0.34 7.21 -8.92
C GLY A 92 -1.03 7.99 -7.79
N TYR A 93 -0.80 9.29 -7.74
CA TYR A 93 -1.27 10.15 -6.66
C TYR A 93 -2.73 10.59 -6.82
N CYS A 94 -3.38 10.80 -5.67
CA CYS A 94 -4.68 11.45 -5.56
C CYS A 94 -4.55 12.98 -5.50
N PRO A 95 -5.64 13.75 -5.70
CA PRO A 95 -5.68 15.15 -5.33
C PRO A 95 -5.37 15.33 -3.83
N MET A 96 -4.39 16.16 -3.52
CA MET A 96 -3.98 16.45 -2.13
C MET A 96 -3.81 17.96 -1.92
N PRO A 97 -4.90 18.74 -1.95
CA PRO A 97 -4.84 20.21 -1.92
C PRO A 97 -4.40 20.80 -0.58
N ALA A 98 -4.34 19.99 0.48
CA ALA A 98 -3.87 20.41 1.79
C ALA A 98 -2.36 20.76 1.81
N PHE A 99 -1.58 20.17 0.90
CA PHE A 99 -0.16 20.47 0.74
C PHE A 99 0.02 21.66 -0.22
N ARG A 100 0.78 22.67 0.22
CA ARG A 100 1.00 23.90 -0.55
C ARG A 100 2.08 23.73 -1.61
N ASP A 101 3.17 23.09 -1.24
CA ASP A 101 4.31 22.83 -2.09
C ASP A 101 4.47 21.33 -2.35
N VAL A 102 4.72 20.96 -3.60
CA VAL A 102 4.77 19.58 -4.04
C VAL A 102 5.97 19.36 -4.96
N ILE A 103 6.75 18.33 -4.66
CA ILE A 103 7.86 17.85 -5.47
C ILE A 103 7.49 16.44 -5.92
N ASP A 104 7.28 16.27 -7.22
CA ASP A 104 7.07 14.94 -7.80
C ASP A 104 8.40 14.16 -7.77
N VAL A 105 8.35 12.96 -7.22
CA VAL A 105 9.52 12.07 -7.15
C VAL A 105 9.32 10.82 -8.01
N PRO A 106 10.42 10.14 -8.42
CA PRO A 106 10.32 8.88 -9.14
C PRO A 106 9.62 7.79 -8.32
N LEU A 107 9.26 6.71 -9.00
CA LEU A 107 8.67 5.52 -8.38
C LEU A 107 9.60 4.99 -7.26
N VAL A 108 9.10 5.01 -6.03
CA VAL A 108 9.79 4.42 -4.88
C VAL A 108 9.38 2.95 -4.77
N VAL A 109 10.37 2.06 -4.85
CA VAL A 109 10.19 0.62 -4.81
C VAL A 109 11.24 -0.02 -3.90
N ARG A 110 10.86 -1.09 -3.20
CA ARG A 110 11.79 -1.88 -2.40
C ARG A 110 12.82 -2.57 -3.31
N ARG A 111 14.05 -2.77 -2.83
CA ARG A 111 15.07 -3.47 -3.61
C ARG A 111 14.89 -4.98 -3.47
N LEU A 112 15.22 -5.72 -4.52
CA LEU A 112 15.34 -7.16 -4.44
C LEU A 112 16.54 -7.53 -3.56
N HIS A 113 16.37 -8.54 -2.71
CA HIS A 113 17.45 -9.15 -1.94
C HIS A 113 18.02 -10.39 -2.64
N LYS A 114 17.20 -11.09 -3.43
CA LYS A 114 17.58 -12.29 -4.17
C LYS A 114 17.15 -12.20 -5.64
N SER A 115 17.92 -12.86 -6.50
CA SER A 115 17.53 -13.05 -7.89
C SER A 115 16.40 -14.07 -8.01
N ARG A 116 15.68 -14.03 -9.14
CA ARG A 116 14.64 -15.02 -9.50
C ARG A 116 15.12 -16.46 -9.35
N SER A 117 16.34 -16.76 -9.82
CA SER A 117 16.86 -18.13 -9.81
C SER A 117 17.17 -18.63 -8.40
N GLU A 118 17.69 -17.75 -7.54
CA GLU A 118 17.92 -18.08 -6.11
C GLU A 118 16.60 -18.38 -5.41
N VAL A 119 15.59 -17.52 -5.57
CA VAL A 119 14.25 -17.73 -4.98
C VAL A 119 13.62 -19.03 -5.48
N ARG A 120 13.66 -19.28 -6.79
CA ARG A 120 13.10 -20.51 -7.38
C ARG A 120 13.82 -21.76 -6.89
N LYS A 121 15.14 -21.73 -6.81
CA LYS A 121 15.94 -22.83 -6.26
C LYS A 121 15.59 -23.13 -4.80
N GLU A 122 15.43 -22.10 -3.97
CA GLU A 122 15.03 -22.26 -2.56
C GLU A 122 13.63 -22.85 -2.41
N LEU A 123 12.71 -22.50 -3.31
CA LEU A 123 11.36 -23.04 -3.34
C LEU A 123 11.24 -24.40 -4.06
N GLY A 124 12.32 -24.92 -4.65
CA GLY A 124 12.31 -26.16 -5.43
C GLY A 124 11.51 -26.04 -6.75
N ILE A 125 11.40 -24.84 -7.30
CA ILE A 125 10.65 -24.55 -8.53
C ILE A 125 11.62 -24.58 -9.72
N ALA A 126 11.32 -25.39 -10.73
CA ALA A 126 12.10 -25.43 -11.97
C ALA A 126 11.86 -24.17 -12.82
N GLU A 127 12.85 -23.79 -13.63
CA GLU A 127 12.80 -22.50 -14.37
C GLU A 127 11.70 -22.45 -15.45
N ASP A 128 11.32 -23.59 -16.00
CA ASP A 128 10.27 -23.75 -17.01
C ASP A 128 8.85 -23.75 -16.42
N VAL A 129 8.72 -23.90 -15.09
CA VAL A 129 7.44 -23.85 -14.40
C VAL A 129 6.92 -22.41 -14.36
N LYS A 130 5.63 -22.25 -14.70
CA LYS A 130 4.93 -20.97 -14.61
C LYS A 130 4.41 -20.73 -13.21
N VAL A 131 4.68 -19.55 -12.67
CA VAL A 131 4.37 -19.18 -11.29
C VAL A 131 3.46 -17.97 -11.26
N VAL A 132 2.32 -18.07 -10.59
CA VAL A 132 1.49 -16.92 -10.20
C VAL A 132 1.69 -16.63 -8.72
N ILE A 133 1.84 -15.36 -8.33
CA ILE A 133 1.80 -14.97 -6.92
C ILE A 133 0.43 -14.42 -6.56
N PHE A 134 -0.19 -15.02 -5.54
CA PHE A 134 -1.49 -14.63 -5.00
C PHE A 134 -1.30 -13.77 -3.76
N ASN A 135 -1.49 -12.45 -3.90
CA ASN A 135 -1.17 -11.49 -2.85
C ASN A 135 -2.30 -10.47 -2.61
N PHE A 136 -2.96 -10.61 -1.46
CA PHE A 136 -4.01 -9.71 -0.99
C PHE A 136 -3.57 -8.86 0.22
N GLY A 137 -2.26 -8.68 0.42
CA GLY A 137 -1.68 -7.75 1.39
C GLY A 137 -2.23 -7.94 2.82
N GLY A 138 -2.15 -9.18 3.33
CA GLY A 138 -2.52 -9.53 4.70
C GLY A 138 -4.02 -9.57 5.01
N GLN A 139 -4.89 -9.27 4.05
CA GLN A 139 -6.33 -9.44 4.23
C GLN A 139 -6.73 -10.86 3.84
N PRO A 140 -7.51 -11.59 4.68
CA PRO A 140 -8.02 -12.89 4.30
C PRO A 140 -8.90 -12.70 3.06
N ALA A 141 -8.48 -13.27 1.93
CA ALA A 141 -9.30 -13.21 0.73
C ALA A 141 -10.64 -13.94 0.97
N GLY A 142 -10.62 -15.01 1.78
CA GLY A 142 -11.78 -15.87 2.05
C GLY A 142 -12.01 -16.94 0.97
N TRP A 143 -11.02 -17.17 0.10
CA TRP A 143 -11.20 -18.00 -1.10
C TRP A 143 -10.84 -19.45 -0.79
N LYS A 144 -11.72 -20.36 -1.22
CA LYS A 144 -11.44 -21.80 -1.29
C LYS A 144 -10.77 -22.08 -2.63
N LEU A 145 -9.45 -21.90 -2.67
CA LEU A 145 -8.62 -22.12 -3.85
C LEU A 145 -8.79 -23.56 -4.36
N LYS A 146 -8.92 -23.73 -5.67
CA LYS A 146 -9.11 -25.03 -6.32
C LYS A 146 -8.00 -25.31 -7.31
N LYS A 147 -7.61 -26.59 -7.45
CA LYS A 147 -6.53 -27.00 -8.35
C LYS A 147 -6.77 -26.56 -9.79
N GLU A 148 -8.01 -26.71 -10.26
CA GLU A 148 -8.47 -26.45 -11.62
C GLU A 148 -8.49 -24.97 -12.03
N TRP A 149 -8.24 -24.03 -11.11
CA TRP A 149 -8.16 -22.61 -11.43
C TRP A 149 -6.83 -22.20 -12.07
N LEU A 150 -5.82 -23.06 -11.99
CA LEU A 150 -4.55 -22.86 -12.67
C LEU A 150 -4.44 -23.80 -13.88
N PRO A 151 -3.82 -23.37 -14.99
CA PRO A 151 -3.48 -24.29 -16.07
C PRO A 151 -2.56 -25.41 -15.61
N ASP A 152 -2.55 -26.52 -16.33
CA ASP A 152 -1.67 -27.65 -16.02
C ASP A 152 -0.20 -27.22 -16.00
N GLY A 153 0.52 -27.68 -14.97
CA GLY A 153 1.94 -27.37 -14.74
C GLY A 153 2.22 -26.02 -14.08
N TRP A 154 1.22 -25.20 -13.79
CA TRP A 154 1.40 -23.95 -13.06
C TRP A 154 1.44 -24.14 -11.55
N LEU A 155 2.19 -23.29 -10.88
CA LEU A 155 2.22 -23.15 -9.42
C LEU A 155 1.70 -21.79 -8.98
N CYS A 156 1.06 -21.74 -7.82
CA CYS A 156 0.64 -20.50 -7.18
C CYS A 156 1.31 -20.31 -5.82
N LEU A 157 2.02 -19.19 -5.64
CA LEU A 157 2.57 -18.80 -4.35
C LEU A 157 1.53 -17.99 -3.57
N VAL A 158 1.08 -18.51 -2.43
CA VAL A 158 0.00 -17.89 -1.63
C VAL A 158 0.59 -17.08 -0.48
N CYS A 159 0.48 -15.75 -0.55
CA CYS A 159 0.89 -14.84 0.51
C CYS A 159 -0.16 -14.79 1.63
N GLY A 160 0.26 -14.93 2.89
CA GLY A 160 -0.60 -14.69 4.06
C GLY A 160 -1.69 -15.74 4.29
N ALA A 161 -1.53 -16.95 3.76
CA ALA A 161 -2.43 -18.07 4.04
C ALA A 161 -2.42 -18.39 5.55
N SER A 162 -3.59 -18.72 6.13
CA SER A 162 -3.66 -19.08 7.56
C SER A 162 -2.97 -20.42 7.82
N ASP A 163 -2.60 -20.69 9.06
CA ASP A 163 -1.98 -21.98 9.47
C ASP A 163 -2.93 -23.16 9.36
N THR A 164 -4.23 -22.89 9.33
CA THR A 164 -5.31 -23.87 9.19
C THR A 164 -5.85 -23.99 7.76
N GLN A 165 -5.34 -23.20 6.81
CA GLN A 165 -5.82 -23.22 5.44
C GLN A 165 -5.18 -24.37 4.67
N GLU A 166 -5.99 -25.37 4.31
CA GLU A 166 -5.59 -26.40 3.37
C GLU A 166 -5.52 -25.80 1.95
N LEU A 167 -4.39 -26.01 1.28
CA LEU A 167 -4.15 -25.55 -0.07
C LEU A 167 -4.08 -26.73 -1.03
N PRO A 168 -4.57 -26.60 -2.28
CA PRO A 168 -4.42 -27.65 -3.28
C PRO A 168 -2.94 -27.90 -3.62
N PRO A 169 -2.57 -29.06 -4.21
CA PRO A 169 -1.16 -29.44 -4.42
C PRO A 169 -0.33 -28.48 -5.28
N ASN A 170 -0.97 -27.71 -6.17
CA ASN A 170 -0.33 -26.70 -7.01
C ASN A 170 -0.27 -25.30 -6.37
N TYR A 171 -0.59 -25.19 -5.08
CA TYR A 171 -0.53 -23.96 -4.31
C TYR A 171 0.48 -24.10 -3.17
N VAL A 172 1.50 -23.27 -3.19
CA VAL A 172 2.57 -23.24 -2.20
C VAL A 172 2.28 -22.12 -1.21
N LYS A 173 2.09 -22.50 0.06
CA LYS A 173 1.97 -21.52 1.14
C LYS A 173 3.32 -20.87 1.40
N LEU A 174 3.36 -19.54 1.35
CA LEU A 174 4.56 -18.77 1.73
C LEU A 174 4.60 -18.54 3.25
N ALA A 175 5.82 -18.44 3.79
CA ALA A 175 6.02 -18.04 5.18
C ALA A 175 5.49 -16.62 5.44
N LYS A 176 5.04 -16.35 6.66
CA LYS A 176 4.43 -15.05 7.02
C LYS A 176 5.42 -13.89 6.91
N ASP A 177 6.70 -14.17 7.11
CA ASP A 177 7.84 -13.25 7.03
C ASP A 177 8.57 -13.32 5.68
N ALA A 178 8.04 -14.05 4.70
CA ALA A 178 8.64 -14.14 3.38
C ALA A 178 8.71 -12.75 2.72
N TYR A 179 9.88 -12.43 2.17
CA TYR A 179 10.11 -11.14 1.52
C TYR A 179 9.39 -11.09 0.17
N THR A 180 8.18 -10.52 0.17
CA THR A 180 7.29 -10.49 -1.00
C THR A 180 7.91 -9.93 -2.28
N PRO A 181 8.77 -8.89 -2.26
CA PRO A 181 9.37 -8.37 -3.49
C PRO A 181 10.19 -9.41 -4.28
N ASP A 182 10.97 -10.23 -3.60
CA ASP A 182 11.75 -11.31 -4.22
C ASP A 182 10.83 -12.36 -4.86
N LEU A 183 9.75 -12.71 -4.17
CA LEU A 183 8.75 -13.68 -4.64
C LEU A 183 7.98 -13.15 -5.85
N MET A 184 7.66 -11.85 -5.87
CA MET A 184 7.05 -11.18 -7.02
C MET A 184 7.97 -11.23 -8.23
N ALA A 185 9.24 -10.85 -8.08
CA ALA A 185 10.22 -10.90 -9.18
C ALA A 185 10.51 -12.35 -9.64
N ALA A 186 10.33 -13.34 -8.77
CA ALA A 186 10.46 -14.76 -9.09
C ALA A 186 9.22 -15.38 -9.77
N SER A 187 8.12 -14.62 -9.89
CA SER A 187 6.85 -15.05 -10.48
C SER A 187 6.71 -14.62 -11.94
N ASP A 188 5.84 -15.29 -12.70
CA ASP A 188 5.52 -14.96 -14.09
C ASP A 188 4.32 -14.01 -14.20
N CYS A 189 3.42 -14.02 -13.23
CA CYS A 189 2.36 -13.03 -13.08
C CYS A 189 1.91 -12.91 -11.61
N MET A 190 1.11 -11.88 -11.35
CA MET A 190 0.51 -11.61 -10.06
C MET A 190 -1.01 -11.61 -10.15
N LEU A 191 -1.66 -12.18 -9.15
CA LEU A 191 -3.09 -12.04 -8.86
C LEU A 191 -3.26 -11.40 -7.49
N GLY A 192 -3.98 -10.28 -7.40
CA GLY A 192 -4.10 -9.59 -6.12
C GLY A 192 -4.97 -8.34 -6.13
N LYS A 193 -4.79 -7.55 -5.07
CA LYS A 193 -5.44 -6.24 -4.93
C LYS A 193 -4.46 -5.11 -5.25
N ILE A 194 -4.99 -4.01 -5.73
CA ILE A 194 -4.21 -2.80 -5.97
C ILE A 194 -3.88 -2.12 -4.62
N GLY A 195 -2.64 -1.67 -4.51
CA GLY A 195 -2.13 -0.83 -3.43
C GLY A 195 -0.75 -0.32 -3.84
N TYR A 196 -0.33 0.85 -3.36
CA TYR A 196 0.87 1.53 -3.89
C TYR A 196 2.12 0.63 -3.88
N GLY A 197 2.40 -0.08 -2.78
CA GLY A 197 3.53 -1.00 -2.69
C GLY A 197 3.47 -2.13 -3.73
N THR A 198 2.32 -2.77 -3.89
CA THR A 198 2.13 -3.83 -4.88
C THR A 198 2.26 -3.32 -6.31
N VAL A 199 1.68 -2.15 -6.61
CA VAL A 199 1.70 -1.57 -7.95
C VAL A 199 3.11 -1.12 -8.32
N SER A 200 3.80 -0.42 -7.42
CA SER A 200 5.18 0.02 -7.65
C SER A 200 6.12 -1.16 -7.89
N GLU A 201 5.94 -2.25 -7.16
CA GLU A 201 6.71 -3.49 -7.36
C GLU A 201 6.38 -4.18 -8.68
N ALA A 202 5.10 -4.32 -9.02
CA ALA A 202 4.69 -4.90 -10.30
C ALA A 202 5.28 -4.13 -11.49
N LEU A 203 5.22 -2.80 -11.45
CA LEU A 203 5.80 -1.93 -12.48
C LEU A 203 7.32 -2.06 -12.55
N ALA A 204 8.01 -1.99 -11.41
CA ALA A 204 9.47 -2.06 -11.35
C ALA A 204 10.01 -3.41 -11.83
N TYR A 205 9.34 -4.50 -11.48
CA TYR A 205 9.74 -5.86 -11.85
C TYR A 205 9.16 -6.32 -13.19
N LYS A 206 8.37 -5.46 -13.85
CA LYS A 206 7.66 -5.78 -15.10
C LYS A 206 6.82 -7.04 -14.97
N LEU A 207 6.18 -7.20 -13.82
CA LEU A 207 5.36 -8.36 -13.48
C LEU A 207 3.91 -8.09 -13.95
N PRO A 208 3.40 -8.87 -14.92
CA PRO A 208 2.00 -8.75 -15.34
C PRO A 208 1.05 -8.92 -14.16
N PHE A 209 0.14 -7.97 -13.97
CA PHE A 209 -0.72 -7.90 -12.80
C PHE A 209 -2.20 -8.04 -13.14
N VAL A 210 -2.78 -9.18 -12.79
CA VAL A 210 -4.23 -9.39 -12.76
C VAL A 210 -4.76 -8.90 -11.42
N PHE A 211 -5.61 -7.89 -11.42
CA PHE A 211 -6.11 -7.30 -10.17
C PHE A 211 -7.62 -7.42 -10.01
N VAL A 212 -8.05 -7.55 -8.76
CA VAL A 212 -9.46 -7.51 -8.38
C VAL A 212 -9.77 -6.14 -7.80
N ARG A 213 -10.78 -5.48 -8.37
CA ARG A 213 -11.26 -4.17 -7.92
C ARG A 213 -11.87 -4.26 -6.52
N ARG A 214 -11.63 -3.22 -5.70
CA ARG A 214 -12.29 -3.07 -4.40
C ARG A 214 -13.15 -1.83 -4.36
N ASP A 215 -14.32 -1.98 -3.76
CA ASP A 215 -15.19 -0.86 -3.47
C ASP A 215 -14.63 -0.11 -2.23
N TYR A 216 -14.80 1.21 -2.20
CA TYR A 216 -14.41 2.10 -1.09
C TYR A 216 -12.89 2.28 -0.87
N PHE A 217 -12.09 2.25 -1.93
CA PHE A 217 -10.66 2.62 -1.91
C PHE A 217 -10.44 3.80 -2.87
N ASN A 218 -10.49 5.03 -2.34
CA ASN A 218 -10.52 6.24 -3.16
C ASN A 218 -9.23 6.45 -3.96
N GLU A 219 -8.12 5.88 -3.50
CA GLU A 219 -6.82 5.91 -4.18
C GLU A 219 -6.71 4.89 -5.32
N GLU A 220 -7.53 3.84 -5.29
CA GLU A 220 -7.45 2.72 -6.24
C GLU A 220 -7.60 3.17 -7.71
N PRO A 221 -8.51 4.08 -8.10
CA PRO A 221 -8.60 4.57 -9.47
C PRO A 221 -7.32 5.23 -10.00
N PHE A 222 -6.56 5.91 -9.13
CA PHE A 222 -5.31 6.57 -9.52
C PHE A 222 -4.18 5.56 -9.74
N LEU A 223 -4.11 4.55 -8.87
CA LEU A 223 -3.17 3.43 -9.02
C LEU A 223 -3.51 2.55 -10.21
N ARG A 224 -4.81 2.32 -10.48
CA ARG A 224 -5.31 1.63 -11.67
C ARG A 224 -4.89 2.35 -12.94
N ASN A 225 -5.14 3.67 -13.03
CA ASN A 225 -4.73 4.46 -14.18
C ASN A 225 -3.21 4.32 -14.42
N MET A 226 -2.41 4.30 -13.35
CA MET A 226 -0.98 4.05 -13.47
C MET A 226 -0.67 2.66 -14.07
N LEU A 227 -1.32 1.58 -13.62
CA LEU A 227 -1.14 0.24 -14.20
C LEU A 227 -1.56 0.18 -15.68
N GLU A 228 -2.69 0.81 -16.03
CA GLU A 228 -3.23 0.85 -17.39
C GLU A 228 -2.33 1.67 -18.33
N HIS A 229 -1.86 2.82 -17.88
CA HIS A 229 -0.94 3.69 -18.62
C HIS A 229 0.35 2.96 -19.01
N TYR A 230 0.93 2.19 -18.09
CA TYR A 230 2.13 1.39 -18.33
C TYR A 230 1.85 -0.01 -18.88
N GLN A 231 0.59 -0.34 -19.19
CA GLN A 231 0.17 -1.64 -19.73
C GLN A 231 0.64 -2.84 -18.88
N CYS A 232 0.72 -2.64 -17.57
CA CYS A 232 1.29 -3.61 -16.62
C CYS A 232 0.21 -4.43 -15.89
N GLY A 233 -1.08 -4.13 -16.12
CA GLY A 233 -2.15 -4.87 -15.46
C GLY A 233 -3.47 -4.89 -16.21
N ILE A 234 -4.30 -5.88 -15.83
CA ILE A 234 -5.65 -6.08 -16.34
C ILE A 234 -6.60 -6.32 -15.16
N GLU A 235 -7.77 -5.69 -15.21
CA GLU A 235 -8.83 -5.91 -14.23
C GLU A 235 -9.49 -7.28 -14.48
N MET A 236 -9.61 -8.09 -13.43
CA MET A 236 -10.47 -9.27 -13.42
C MET A 236 -11.90 -8.82 -13.17
N ILE A 237 -12.78 -8.97 -14.16
CA ILE A 237 -14.15 -8.47 -14.08
C ILE A 237 -14.97 -9.46 -13.26
N ARG A 238 -15.96 -8.99 -12.47
CA ARG A 238 -16.85 -9.83 -11.65
C ARG A 238 -17.56 -10.97 -12.39
N ARG A 239 -17.61 -10.96 -13.73
CA ARG A 239 -18.15 -12.06 -14.55
C ARG A 239 -17.18 -13.25 -14.66
N ASP A 240 -15.92 -13.04 -14.32
CA ASP A 240 -14.82 -14.01 -14.37
C ASP A 240 -14.58 -14.68 -12.99
N LEU A 241 -15.37 -14.31 -11.96
CA LEU A 241 -15.39 -14.91 -10.61
C LEU A 241 -16.44 -16.02 -10.51
#